data_AF-A0A836TLE5-F1
#
_entry.id   AF-A0A836TLE5-F1
#
_cell.length_a   1.000
_cell.length_b   1.000
_cell.length_c   1.000
_cell.angle_alpha   90.00
_cell.angle_beta   90.00
_cell.angle_gamma   90.00
#
_symmetry.space_group_name_H-M   'P 1'
#
loop_
_entity.id
_entity.type
_entity.pdbx_description
1 polymer ?
#
loop_
_entity_poly.entity_id
_entity_poly.type
_entity_poly.pdbx_seq_one_letter_code
_entity_poly.pdbx_strand_id
1 'polypeptide(L)'
;MTRINRDEILSLLERLGETDDAEVLGAARHIHELVTASGSAWEDMLVPDEQVTDPSVNNIADEELISLLEQLLARADLSESTREELDGYKEDIAEGELTDDDRRYLQAFAARL
;
A
#
# COMPACT_ATOMS: atom_id res chain seq x y z
N MET A 1 -4.82 -13.46 25.19
CA MET A 1 -5.06 -12.98 23.82
C MET A 1 -3.71 -12.54 23.29
N THR A 2 -3.08 -13.36 22.45
CA THR A 2 -1.74 -13.09 21.95
C THR A 2 -1.87 -12.16 20.76
N ARG A 3 -1.16 -11.03 20.79
CA ARG A 3 -1.11 -10.11 19.65
C ARG A 3 -0.14 -10.68 18.62
N ILE A 4 -0.61 -10.82 17.38
CA ILE A 4 0.22 -11.30 16.28
C ILE A 4 1.28 -10.26 15.92
N ASN A 5 2.54 -10.70 15.81
CA ASN A 5 3.64 -9.90 15.30
C ASN A 5 3.96 -10.31 13.85
N ARG A 6 3.91 -9.34 12.93
CA ARG A 6 4.16 -9.54 11.50
C ARG A 6 5.57 -10.06 11.23
N ASP A 7 6.58 -9.51 11.90
CA ASP A 7 7.98 -9.86 11.64
C ASP A 7 8.30 -11.28 12.10
N GLU A 8 7.65 -11.73 13.18
CA GLU A 8 7.73 -13.12 13.66
C GLU A 8 7.10 -14.09 12.66
N ILE A 9 5.90 -13.77 12.14
CA ILE A 9 5.24 -14.61 11.12
C ILE A 9 6.07 -14.67 9.84
N LEU A 10 6.61 -13.54 9.37
CA LEU A 10 7.46 -13.52 8.17
C LEU A 10 8.70 -14.41 8.35
N SER A 11 9.36 -14.32 9.49
CA SER A 11 10.53 -15.17 9.80
C SER A 11 10.17 -16.67 9.81
N LEU A 12 8.98 -17.02 10.29
CA LEU A 12 8.52 -18.41 10.29
C LEU A 12 8.12 -18.89 8.89
N LEU A 13 7.52 -18.01 8.08
CA LEU A 13 7.17 -18.32 6.69
C LEU A 13 8.41 -18.53 5.82
N GLU A 14 9.46 -17.72 6.01
CA GLU A 14 10.74 -17.92 5.35
C GLU A 14 11.35 -19.29 5.68
N ARG A 15 11.23 -19.75 6.94
CA ARG A 15 11.70 -21.07 7.38
C ARG A 15 10.94 -22.25 6.77
N LEU A 16 9.77 -22.04 6.17
CA LEU A 16 9.08 -23.09 5.42
C LEU A 16 9.81 -23.47 4.12
N GLY A 17 10.75 -22.64 3.66
CA GLY A 17 11.61 -22.92 2.51
C GLY A 17 12.85 -23.76 2.82
N GLU A 18 13.06 -24.13 4.10
CA GLU A 18 14.20 -24.94 4.50
C GLU A 18 14.14 -26.37 3.96
N THR A 19 15.31 -26.98 3.80
CA THR A 19 15.40 -28.37 3.30
C THR A 19 15.23 -29.40 4.42
N ASP A 20 15.32 -28.98 5.68
CA ASP A 20 15.11 -29.84 6.84
C ASP A 20 13.63 -29.90 7.20
N ASP A 21 13.02 -31.08 6.98
CA ASP A 21 11.62 -31.35 7.28
C ASP A 21 11.24 -31.09 8.75
N ALA A 22 12.17 -31.27 9.70
CA ALA A 22 11.91 -31.03 11.11
C ALA A 22 11.74 -29.54 11.40
N GLU A 23 12.56 -28.70 10.76
CA GLU A 23 12.49 -27.24 10.86
C GLU A 23 11.23 -26.70 10.18
N VAL A 24 10.89 -27.22 9.00
CA VAL A 24 9.66 -26.87 8.28
C VAL A 24 8.43 -27.23 9.12
N LEU A 25 8.38 -28.44 9.68
CA LEU A 25 7.26 -28.89 10.52
C LEU A 25 7.16 -28.06 11.81
N GLY A 26 8.28 -27.71 12.41
CA GLY A 26 8.33 -26.84 13.59
C GLY A 26 7.76 -25.46 13.29
N ALA A 27 8.21 -24.83 12.21
CA ALA A 27 7.73 -23.51 11.78
C ALA A 27 6.23 -23.53 11.45
N ALA A 28 5.75 -24.54 10.72
CA ALA A 28 4.34 -24.68 10.38
C ALA A 28 3.44 -24.82 11.63
N ARG A 29 3.86 -25.61 12.61
CA ARG A 29 3.12 -25.78 13.87
C ARG A 29 3.08 -24.49 14.68
N HIS A 30 4.21 -23.77 14.75
CA HIS A 30 4.29 -22.51 15.47
C HIS A 30 3.38 -21.43 14.86
N ILE A 31 3.34 -21.33 13.52
CA ILE A 31 2.41 -20.44 12.82
C ILE A 31 0.96 -20.79 13.19
N HIS A 32 0.60 -22.08 13.16
CA HIS A 32 -0.75 -22.53 13.50
C HIS A 32 -1.15 -22.19 14.94
N GLU A 33 -0.24 -22.35 15.89
CA GLU A 33 -0.45 -21.99 17.29
C GLU A 33 -0.66 -20.48 17.46
N LEU A 34 0.15 -19.64 16.79
CA LEU A 34 0.02 -18.18 16.83
C LEU A 34 -1.34 -17.70 16.30
N VAL A 35 -1.78 -18.25 15.16
CA VAL A 35 -3.08 -17.90 14.55
C VAL A 35 -4.25 -18.39 15.41
N THR A 36 -4.13 -19.58 16.01
CA THR A 36 -5.19 -20.10 16.90
C THR A 36 -5.25 -19.30 18.21
N ALA A 37 -4.12 -18.92 18.77
CA ALA A 37 -4.03 -18.19 20.05
C ALA A 37 -4.43 -16.70 19.94
N SER A 38 -4.41 -16.13 18.73
CA SER A 38 -4.90 -14.78 18.47
C SER A 38 -6.43 -14.72 18.40
N GLY A 39 -7.08 -15.86 18.09
CA GLY A 39 -8.53 -15.92 17.86
C GLY A 39 -8.97 -15.31 16.52
N SER A 40 -8.04 -15.08 15.59
CA SER A 40 -8.29 -14.55 14.25
C SER A 40 -8.15 -15.64 13.20
N ALA A 41 -8.97 -15.61 12.15
CA ALA A 41 -8.77 -16.45 10.98
C ALA A 41 -7.78 -15.80 10.00
N TRP A 42 -7.24 -16.58 9.06
CA TRP A 42 -6.40 -16.04 7.98
C TRP A 42 -7.13 -14.99 7.14
N GLU A 43 -8.44 -15.13 6.96
CA GLU A 43 -9.29 -14.18 6.23
C GLU A 43 -9.37 -12.81 6.92
N ASP A 44 -9.23 -12.78 8.25
CA ASP A 44 -9.17 -11.53 9.03
C ASP A 44 -7.78 -10.88 9.00
N MET A 45 -6.74 -11.66 8.67
CA MET A 45 -5.34 -11.23 8.67
C MET A 45 -4.85 -10.83 7.28
N LEU A 46 -5.36 -11.50 6.24
CA LEU A 46 -4.97 -11.28 4.87
C LEU A 46 -5.86 -10.19 4.29
N VAL A 47 -5.24 -9.06 4.03
CA VAL A 47 -5.87 -7.96 3.33
C VAL A 47 -5.99 -8.36 1.86
N PRO A 48 -7.17 -8.29 1.23
CA PRO A 48 -7.33 -8.60 -0.19
C PRO A 48 -6.40 -7.71 -1.05
N ASP A 49 -5.96 -8.20 -2.21
CA ASP A 49 -5.04 -7.51 -3.13
C ASP A 49 -5.43 -6.04 -3.38
N GLU A 50 -6.73 -5.74 -3.40
CA GLU A 50 -7.29 -4.38 -3.57
C GLU A 50 -7.02 -3.42 -2.40
N GLN A 51 -6.54 -3.91 -1.25
CA GLN A 51 -6.31 -3.13 -0.04
C GLN A 51 -4.88 -3.23 0.49
N VAL A 52 -3.93 -3.75 -0.32
CA VAL A 52 -2.50 -3.63 -0.04
C VAL A 52 -2.06 -2.19 -0.33
N THR A 53 -2.51 -1.26 0.51
CA THR A 53 -1.96 0.09 0.55
C THR A 53 -0.63 0.00 1.29
N ASP A 54 0.47 0.05 0.54
CA ASP A 54 1.82 0.05 1.11
C ASP A 54 1.94 1.28 2.04
N PRO A 55 2.10 1.11 3.37
CA PRO A 55 2.21 2.24 4.30
C PRO A 55 3.50 3.04 4.14
N SER A 56 4.40 2.61 3.23
CA SER A 56 5.58 3.37 2.83
C SER A 56 5.33 4.31 1.65
N VAL A 57 4.12 4.37 1.09
CA VAL A 57 3.71 5.46 0.21
C VAL A 57 3.59 6.71 1.07
N ASN A 58 4.40 7.73 0.77
CA ASN A 58 4.15 9.08 1.26
C ASN A 58 2.73 9.47 0.83
N ASN A 59 1.75 9.23 1.70
CA ASN A 59 0.42 9.81 1.62
C ASN A 59 0.59 11.30 1.87
N ILE A 60 1.05 12.01 0.84
CA ILE A 60 0.95 13.45 0.80
C ILE A 60 -0.52 13.77 1.00
N ALA A 61 -0.76 14.64 1.96
CA ALA A 61 -2.10 15.10 2.29
C ALA A 61 -2.74 15.71 1.05
N ASP A 62 -4.07 15.68 1.00
CA ASP A 62 -4.83 16.22 -0.12
C ASP A 62 -4.47 17.69 -0.38
N GLU A 63 -4.20 18.49 0.67
CA GLU A 63 -3.76 19.87 0.50
C GLU A 63 -2.40 20.00 -0.19
N GLU A 64 -1.47 19.08 0.08
CA GLU A 64 -0.15 19.07 -0.54
C GLU A 64 -0.24 18.60 -2.00
N LEU A 65 -1.11 17.63 -2.28
CA LEU A 65 -1.37 17.15 -3.63
C LEU A 65 -2.10 18.20 -4.49
N ILE A 66 -3.06 18.94 -3.93
CA ILE A 66 -3.69 20.09 -4.60
C ILE A 66 -2.63 21.15 -4.92
N SER A 67 -1.73 21.44 -3.99
CA SER A 67 -0.63 22.39 -4.21
C SER A 67 0.32 21.92 -5.32
N LEU A 68 0.54 20.61 -5.46
CA LEU A 68 1.33 20.01 -6.54
C LEU A 68 0.62 20.14 -7.89
N LEU A 69 -0.67 19.82 -7.95
CA LEU A 69 -1.50 19.94 -9.16
C LEU A 69 -1.54 21.38 -9.68
N GLU A 70 -1.68 22.36 -8.79
CA GLU A 70 -1.65 23.78 -9.16
C GLU A 70 -0.30 24.21 -9.73
N GLN A 71 0.80 23.71 -9.15
CA GLN A 71 2.15 23.95 -9.68
C GLN A 71 2.34 23.35 -11.08
N LEU A 72 1.80 22.15 -11.33
CA LEU A 72 1.85 21.52 -12.64
C LEU A 72 1.00 22.30 -13.65
N LEU A 73 -0.24 22.64 -13.32
CA LEU A 73 -1.15 23.42 -14.17
C LEU A 73 -0.61 24.81 -14.53
N ALA A 74 0.17 25.43 -13.65
CA ALA A 74 0.83 26.70 -13.90
C ALA A 74 1.94 26.62 -14.97
N ARG A 75 2.38 25.41 -15.36
CA ARG A 75 3.41 25.25 -16.38
C ARG A 75 2.84 25.37 -17.80
N ALA A 76 3.50 26.18 -18.62
CA ALA A 76 3.07 26.45 -19.99
C ALA A 76 3.43 25.31 -20.98
N ASP A 77 4.34 24.42 -20.62
CA ASP A 77 4.84 23.31 -21.45
C ASP A 77 3.91 22.08 -21.48
N LEU A 78 2.87 22.06 -20.65
CA LEU A 78 1.89 20.98 -20.64
C LEU A 78 0.93 21.05 -21.83
N SER A 79 0.55 19.88 -22.32
CA SER A 79 -0.50 19.74 -23.34
C SER A 79 -1.88 20.06 -22.76
N GLU A 80 -2.84 20.44 -23.60
CA GLU A 80 -4.23 20.67 -23.19
C GLU A 80 -4.85 19.42 -22.56
N SER A 81 -4.65 18.25 -23.18
CA SER A 81 -5.09 16.96 -22.65
C SER A 81 -4.53 16.65 -21.26
N THR A 82 -3.27 17.00 -21.00
CA THR A 82 -2.66 16.82 -19.68
C THR A 82 -3.24 17.78 -18.64
N ARG A 83 -3.60 19.01 -19.04
CA ARG A 83 -4.26 19.95 -18.12
C ARG A 83 -5.65 19.46 -17.73
N GLU A 84 -6.43 18.96 -18.70
CA GLU A 84 -7.75 18.38 -18.42
C GLU A 84 -7.66 17.18 -17.46
N GLU A 85 -6.68 16.30 -17.66
CA GLU A 85 -6.40 15.18 -16.75
C GLU A 85 -6.06 15.64 -15.33
N LEU A 86 -5.20 16.66 -15.18
CA LEU A 86 -4.84 17.23 -13.89
C LEU A 86 -5.99 17.94 -13.19
N ASP A 87 -6.89 18.59 -13.93
CA ASP A 87 -8.12 19.18 -13.38
C ASP A 87 -9.09 18.09 -12.91
N GLY A 88 -9.20 16.97 -13.64
CA GLY A 88 -9.99 15.80 -13.21
C GLY A 88 -9.54 15.26 -11.85
N TYR A 89 -8.23 15.12 -11.64
CA TYR A 89 -7.70 14.70 -10.34
C TYR A 89 -8.04 15.65 -9.18
N LYS A 90 -8.27 16.96 -9.44
CA LYS A 90 -8.74 17.88 -8.39
C LYS A 90 -10.18 17.59 -7.98
N GLU A 91 -11.01 17.16 -8.93
CA GLU A 91 -12.39 16.74 -8.66
C GLU A 91 -12.39 15.43 -7.86
N ASP A 92 -11.59 14.44 -8.26
CA ASP A 92 -11.45 13.16 -7.55
C ASP A 92 -10.99 13.35 -6.10
N ILE A 93 -10.08 14.31 -5.85
CA ILE A 93 -9.67 14.68 -4.47
C ILE A 93 -10.84 15.28 -3.68
N ALA A 94 -11.63 16.16 -4.30
CA ALA A 94 -12.78 16.79 -3.65
C ALA A 94 -13.90 15.79 -3.33
N GLU A 95 -14.06 14.76 -4.17
CA GLU A 95 -15.03 13.68 -3.99
C GLU A 95 -14.50 12.54 -3.10
N GLY A 96 -13.19 12.52 -2.82
CA GLY A 96 -12.53 11.46 -2.06
C GLY A 96 -12.40 10.15 -2.83
N GLU A 97 -12.49 10.20 -4.17
CA GLU A 97 -12.38 9.07 -5.08
C GLU A 97 -10.93 8.83 -5.55
N LEU A 98 -10.01 9.75 -5.23
CA LEU A 98 -8.61 9.63 -5.63
C LEU A 98 -7.94 8.40 -5.00
N THR A 99 -7.41 7.52 -5.85
CA THR A 99 -6.73 6.29 -5.41
C THR A 99 -5.26 6.53 -5.06
N ASP A 100 -4.66 5.58 -4.34
CA ASP A 100 -3.22 5.62 -4.04
C ASP A 100 -2.35 5.51 -5.29
N ASP A 101 -2.83 4.82 -6.33
CA ASP A 101 -2.14 4.73 -7.61
C ASP A 101 -2.12 6.08 -8.33
N ASP A 102 -3.22 6.84 -8.27
CA ASP A 102 -3.29 8.21 -8.82
C ASP A 102 -2.32 9.14 -8.07
N ARG A 103 -2.27 9.05 -6.74
CA ARG A 103 -1.29 9.80 -5.92
C ARG A 103 0.14 9.50 -6.35
N ARG A 104 0.46 8.22 -6.57
CA ARG A 104 1.80 7.79 -6.99
C ARG A 104 2.13 8.27 -8.41
N TYR A 105 1.17 8.20 -9.32
CA TYR A 105 1.31 8.71 -10.68
C TYR A 105 1.62 10.21 -10.68
N LEU A 106 0.86 11.02 -9.93
CA LEU A 106 1.06 12.47 -9.83
C LEU A 106 2.43 12.85 -9.26
N GLN A 107 2.91 12.14 -8.23
CA GLN A 107 4.25 12.33 -7.68
C GLN A 107 5.35 12.01 -8.70
N ALA A 108 5.24 10.85 -9.37
CA ALA A 108 6.22 10.43 -10.35
C ALA A 108 6.24 11.34 -11.58
N PHE A 109 5.06 11.82 -12.00
CA PHE A 109 4.90 12.79 -13.06
C PHE A 109 5.58 14.12 -12.71
N ALA A 110 5.33 14.65 -11.51
CA ALA A 110 5.97 15.89 -11.05
C ALA A 110 7.50 15.77 -10.92
N ALA A 111 8.02 14.63 -10.46
CA ALA A 111 9.46 14.41 -10.34
C ALA A 111 10.19 14.31 -11.69
N ARG A 112 9.47 14.05 -12.77
CA ARG A 112 10.03 13.87 -14.13
C ARG A 112 10.10 15.18 -14.92
N LEU A 113 9.31 16.18 -14.53
CA LEU A 113 9.12 17.47 -15.20
C LEU A 113 10.12 18.54 -14.75
#